data_AF-A0AAE0DHH0-F1
#
_entry.id   AF-A0AAE0DHH0-F1
#
_cell.length_a   1.000
_cell.length_b   1.000
_cell.length_c   1.000
_cell.angle_alpha   90.00
_cell.angle_beta   90.00
_cell.angle_gamma   90.00
#
_symmetry.space_group_name_H-M   'P 1'
#
loop_
_entity.id
_entity.type
_entity.pdbx_description
1 polymer ?
#
loop_
_entity_poly.entity_id
_entity_poly.type
_entity_poly.pdbx_seq_one_letter_code
_entity_poly.pdbx_strand_id
1 'polypeptide(L)'
;MSTQSLSHVSYATPNSIIAVGAIFPILSIFAVILRFYTRYVQKAALLVDDWLTLPAMIEYSIQLLQVVALGCIKLSVLYFYRRIFCTGKPGLFNYVSQVMIGLTIAWTISFFFALLFKCGTSFYAAWGNIIDFKTKCLFIGFQNGLAISDFLFDFIILALPIPKVCNSIDRKT
;
A
#
# COMPACT_ATOMS: atom_id res chain seq x y z
N MET A 1 23.38 26.92 32.70
CA MET A 1 23.13 27.51 31.38
C MET A 1 22.30 26.51 30.59
N SER A 2 21.00 26.83 30.47
CA SER A 2 20.02 26.41 29.47
C SER A 2 20.66 26.14 28.09
N THR A 3 20.23 25.25 27.20
CA THR A 3 18.92 24.61 26.88
C THR A 3 19.19 23.63 25.73
N GLN A 4 18.64 22.41 25.73
CA GLN A 4 18.29 21.71 24.48
C GLN A 4 17.18 20.68 24.70
N SER A 5 15.98 21.11 24.34
CA SER A 5 14.74 20.37 24.19
C SER A 5 14.69 19.57 22.87
N LEU A 6 13.85 18.52 22.84
CA LEU A 6 13.28 17.79 21.68
C LEU A 6 14.07 16.62 21.07
N SER A 7 13.87 15.39 21.58
CA SER A 7 14.13 14.17 20.80
C SER A 7 13.31 12.92 21.14
N HIS A 8 12.21 13.01 21.91
CA HIS A 8 11.29 11.86 22.07
C HIS A 8 9.88 12.26 21.68
N VAL A 9 9.63 12.39 20.39
CA VAL A 9 8.28 12.13 19.93
C VAL A 9 8.05 10.63 20.14
N SER A 10 7.20 10.32 21.11
CA SER A 10 6.78 8.97 21.47
C SER A 10 5.95 8.38 20.32
N TYR A 11 6.64 7.89 19.28
CA TYR A 11 6.01 7.23 18.14
C TYR A 11 5.89 5.74 18.44
N ALA A 12 4.65 5.36 18.75
CA ALA A 12 4.16 4.00 18.92
C ALA A 12 4.85 3.20 20.04
N THR A 13 4.24 3.22 21.24
CA THR A 13 4.54 2.22 22.26
C THR A 13 4.35 0.82 21.65
N PRO A 14 5.19 -0.18 21.97
CA PRO A 14 5.08 -1.53 21.41
C PRO A 14 3.66 -2.08 21.52
N ASN A 15 2.95 -1.67 22.57
CA ASN A 15 1.57 -2.04 22.87
C ASN A 15 0.55 -1.54 21.83
N SER A 16 0.74 -0.37 21.20
CA SER A 16 -0.20 0.15 20.20
C SER A 16 -0.06 -0.53 18.84
N ILE A 17 1.16 -0.94 18.47
CA ILE A 17 1.44 -1.73 17.26
C ILE A 17 0.80 -3.12 17.39
N ILE A 18 0.92 -3.74 18.57
CA ILE A 18 0.26 -5.01 18.88
C ILE A 18 -1.26 -4.84 18.89
N ALA A 19 -1.78 -3.74 19.43
CA ALA A 19 -3.22 -3.48 19.46
C ALA A 19 -3.81 -3.35 18.05
N VAL A 20 -3.21 -2.55 17.15
CA VAL A 20 -3.68 -2.43 15.76
C VAL A 20 -3.53 -3.76 15.02
N GLY A 21 -2.42 -4.47 15.27
CA GLY A 21 -2.15 -5.80 14.73
C GLY A 21 -3.09 -6.90 15.22
N ALA A 22 -3.73 -6.73 16.39
CA ALA A 22 -4.68 -7.69 16.96
C ALA A 22 -6.15 -7.33 16.68
N ILE A 23 -6.50 -6.04 16.64
CA ILE A 23 -7.88 -5.59 16.41
C ILE A 23 -8.36 -5.95 14.99
N PHE A 24 -7.52 -5.73 13.98
CA PHE A 24 -7.84 -6.08 12.59
C PHE A 24 -8.12 -7.58 12.37
N PRO A 25 -7.30 -8.52 12.90
CA PRO A 25 -7.59 -9.95 12.77
C PRO A 25 -8.76 -10.41 13.65
N ILE A 26 -8.98 -9.82 14.82
CA ILE A 26 -10.17 -10.16 15.63
C ILE A 26 -11.45 -9.75 14.90
N LEU A 27 -11.46 -8.55 14.31
CA LEU A 27 -12.58 -8.07 13.50
C LEU A 27 -12.80 -8.93 12.25
N SER A 28 -11.72 -9.40 11.61
CA SER A 28 -11.82 -10.29 10.45
C SER A 28 -12.29 -11.69 10.83
N ILE A 29 -11.86 -12.26 11.97
CA ILE A 29 -12.35 -13.53 12.50
C ILE A 29 -13.85 -13.43 12.78
N PHE A 30 -14.30 -12.33 13.41
CA PHE A 30 -15.72 -12.12 13.69
C PHE A 30 -16.54 -12.00 12.39
N ALA A 31 -16.06 -11.24 11.41
CA ALA A 31 -16.70 -11.13 10.10
C ALA A 31 -16.74 -12.48 9.35
N VAL A 32 -15.70 -13.30 9.46
CA VAL A 32 -15.64 -14.64 8.87
C VAL A 32 -16.61 -15.59 9.57
N ILE A 33 -16.68 -15.59 10.91
CA ILE A 33 -17.65 -16.39 11.68
C ILE A 33 -19.08 -16.00 11.31
N LEU A 34 -19.38 -14.70 11.19
CA LEU A 34 -20.69 -14.22 10.78
C LEU A 34 -21.05 -14.71 9.36
N ARG A 35 -20.09 -14.72 8.43
CA ARG A 35 -20.26 -15.29 7.08
C ARG A 35 -20.45 -16.80 7.08
N PHE A 36 -19.81 -17.53 7.98
CA PHE A 36 -20.03 -18.97 8.13
C PHE A 36 -21.39 -19.27 8.75
N TYR A 37 -21.81 -18.45 9.71
CA TYR A 37 -23.12 -18.56 10.34
C TYR A 37 -24.25 -18.30 9.33
N THR A 38 -24.11 -17.29 8.47
CA THR A 38 -25.10 -17.04 7.40
C THR A 38 -25.17 -18.20 6.41
N ARG A 39 -24.02 -18.79 6.06
CA ARG A 39 -23.96 -19.99 5.18
C ARG A 39 -24.55 -21.24 5.82
N TYR A 40 -24.36 -21.42 7.12
CA TYR A 40 -24.92 -22.54 7.88
C TYR A 40 -26.45 -22.51 7.91
N VAL A 41 -27.02 -21.31 8.03
CA VAL A 41 -28.48 -21.10 8.02
C VAL A 41 -29.08 -21.30 6.61
N GLN A 42 -28.28 -21.23 5.54
CA GLN A 42 -28.79 -21.19 4.16
C GLN A 42 -28.86 -22.56 3.42
N LYS A 43 -28.40 -23.68 4.00
CA LYS A 43 -28.50 -25.06 3.43
C LYS A 43 -28.37 -25.13 1.89
N ALA A 44 -27.31 -24.58 1.32
CA ALA A 44 -27.16 -24.48 -0.13
C ALA A 44 -26.53 -25.74 -0.74
N ALA A 45 -27.23 -26.36 -1.71
CA ALA A 45 -26.77 -27.52 -2.48
C ALA A 45 -25.93 -27.08 -3.71
N LEU A 46 -24.73 -27.67 -3.87
CA LEU A 46 -23.87 -27.90 -5.07
C LEU A 46 -23.90 -26.97 -6.32
N LEU A 47 -24.45 -25.75 -6.23
CA LEU A 47 -24.49 -24.69 -7.25
C LEU A 47 -23.69 -23.43 -6.81
N VAL A 48 -22.85 -23.56 -5.77
CA VAL A 48 -22.18 -22.46 -5.05
C VAL A 48 -20.84 -22.04 -5.69
N ASP A 49 -20.25 -22.89 -6.54
CA ASP A 49 -18.93 -22.63 -7.13
C ASP A 49 -18.92 -21.43 -8.10
N ASP A 50 -20.02 -21.18 -8.81
CA ASP A 50 -20.17 -20.03 -9.71
C ASP A 50 -20.29 -18.70 -8.94
N TRP A 51 -20.88 -18.72 -7.74
CA TRP A 51 -21.07 -17.53 -6.91
C TRP A 51 -19.79 -17.07 -6.19
N LEU A 52 -18.84 -17.98 -5.93
CA LEU A 52 -17.54 -17.67 -5.30
C LEU A 52 -16.48 -17.20 -6.29
N THR A 53 -16.63 -17.55 -7.56
CA THR A 53 -15.74 -17.14 -8.64
C THR A 53 -15.87 -15.64 -8.94
N LEU A 54 -17.11 -15.12 -8.94
CA LEU A 54 -17.40 -13.70 -9.17
C LEU A 54 -16.68 -12.73 -8.20
N PRO A 55 -16.74 -12.90 -6.86
CA PRO A 55 -16.03 -12.01 -5.94
C PRO A 55 -14.51 -12.12 -6.08
N ALA A 56 -13.97 -13.29 -6.41
CA ALA A 56 -12.52 -13.46 -6.62
C ALA A 56 -12.02 -12.68 -7.85
N MET A 57 -12.82 -12.66 -8.93
CA MET A 57 -12.54 -11.84 -10.12
C MET A 57 -12.56 -10.35 -9.82
N ILE A 58 -13.57 -9.91 -9.06
CA ILE A 58 -13.73 -8.51 -8.66
C ILE A 58 -12.57 -8.09 -7.76
N GLU A 59 -12.22 -8.89 -6.76
CA GLU A 59 -11.11 -8.60 -5.84
C GLU A 59 -9.78 -8.49 -6.59
N TYR A 60 -9.51 -9.41 -7.51
CA TYR A 60 -8.31 -9.36 -8.35
C TYR A 60 -8.26 -8.09 -9.22
N SER A 61 -9.38 -7.72 -9.83
CA SER A 61 -9.49 -6.51 -10.67
C SER A 61 -9.30 -5.24 -9.84
N ILE A 62 -9.91 -5.18 -8.65
CA ILE A 62 -9.76 -4.07 -7.70
C ILE A 62 -8.30 -3.94 -7.28
N GLN A 63 -7.62 -5.05 -6.99
CA GLN A 63 -6.25 -5.01 -6.51
C GLN A 63 -5.26 -4.52 -7.57
N LEU A 64 -5.48 -4.87 -8.84
CA LEU A 64 -4.71 -4.31 -9.95
C LEU A 64 -4.95 -2.80 -10.09
N LEU A 65 -6.22 -2.37 -10.07
CA LEU A 65 -6.58 -0.95 -10.17
C LEU A 65 -6.05 -0.15 -8.98
N GLN A 66 -6.04 -0.74 -7.79
CA GLN A 66 -5.54 -0.13 -6.56
C GLN A 66 -4.06 0.23 -6.67
N VAL A 67 -3.20 -0.65 -7.18
CA VAL A 67 -1.76 -0.36 -7.32
C VAL A 67 -1.52 0.80 -8.29
N VAL A 68 -2.27 0.85 -9.39
CA VAL A 68 -2.19 1.98 -10.34
C VAL A 68 -2.68 3.26 -9.67
N ALA A 69 -3.81 3.22 -8.97
CA ALA A 69 -4.36 4.37 -8.26
C ALA A 69 -3.38 4.92 -7.22
N LEU A 70 -2.75 4.06 -6.40
CA LEU A 70 -1.74 4.46 -5.42
C LEU A 70 -0.52 5.11 -6.08
N GLY A 71 -0.03 4.56 -7.20
CA GLY A 71 1.04 5.17 -7.99
C GLY A 71 0.68 6.55 -8.52
N CYS A 72 -0.51 6.69 -9.12
CA CYS A 72 -1.01 7.96 -9.67
C CYS A 72 -1.17 9.05 -8.60
N ILE A 73 -1.62 8.68 -7.38
CA ILE A 73 -1.75 9.63 -6.26
C ILE A 73 -0.38 10.14 -5.85
N LYS A 74 0.59 9.24 -5.64
CA LYS A 74 1.97 9.61 -5.25
C LYS A 74 2.63 10.51 -6.31
N LEU A 75 2.43 10.20 -7.59
CA LEU A 75 2.89 11.05 -8.70
C LEU A 75 2.24 12.43 -8.69
N SER A 76 0.93 12.50 -8.47
CA SER A 76 0.20 13.77 -8.39
C SER A 76 0.76 14.69 -7.29
N VAL A 77 1.03 14.13 -6.11
CA VAL A 77 1.64 14.86 -4.98
C VAL A 77 3.06 15.33 -5.33
N LEU A 78 3.88 14.49 -5.94
CA LEU A 78 5.25 14.85 -6.36
C LEU A 78 5.24 15.99 -7.39
N TYR A 79 4.36 15.95 -8.39
CA TYR A 79 4.21 17.05 -9.36
C TYR A 79 3.71 18.33 -8.69
N PHE A 80 2.80 18.22 -7.73
CA PHE A 80 2.34 19.36 -6.93
C PHE A 80 3.47 19.99 -6.11
N TYR A 81 4.31 19.19 -5.44
CA TYR A 81 5.49 19.68 -4.72
C TYR A 81 6.51 20.35 -5.64
N ARG A 82 6.72 19.80 -6.85
CA ARG A 82 7.56 20.44 -7.86
C ARG A 82 6.97 21.80 -8.26
N ARG A 83 5.66 21.90 -8.49
CA ARG A 83 5.01 23.16 -8.85
C ARG A 83 5.14 24.24 -7.78
N ILE A 84 5.02 23.90 -6.50
CA ILE A 84 5.11 24.87 -5.41
C ILE A 84 6.55 25.33 -5.18
N PHE A 85 7.50 24.40 -5.15
CA PHE A 85 8.85 24.70 -4.66
C PHE A 85 9.88 24.93 -5.78
N CYS A 86 9.61 24.58 -7.04
CA CYS A 86 10.56 24.75 -8.15
C CYS A 86 10.39 26.09 -8.90
N THR A 87 10.18 27.19 -8.18
CA THR A 87 10.17 28.55 -8.75
C THR A 87 11.60 29.10 -8.82
N GLY A 88 12.36 28.77 -9.87
CA GLY A 88 13.47 29.65 -10.31
C GLY A 88 14.82 29.03 -10.68
N LYS A 89 15.37 28.03 -9.96
CA LYS A 89 16.70 27.46 -10.27
C LYS A 89 16.75 25.93 -10.13
N PRO A 90 17.43 25.18 -11.03
CA PRO A 90 17.64 23.75 -10.87
C PRO A 90 18.60 23.49 -9.70
N GLY A 91 18.04 23.15 -8.54
CA GLY A 91 18.80 22.75 -7.34
C GLY A 91 18.63 21.27 -7.00
N LEU A 92 19.27 20.83 -5.91
CA LEU A 92 19.19 19.46 -5.37
C LEU A 92 17.74 18.94 -5.29
N PHE A 93 16.79 19.80 -4.90
CA PHE A 93 15.37 19.47 -4.83
C PHE A 93 14.75 19.03 -6.17
N ASN A 94 15.19 19.62 -7.29
CA ASN A 94 14.73 19.24 -8.63
C ASN A 94 15.25 17.84 -9.03
N TYR A 95 16.52 17.55 -8.71
CA TYR A 95 17.10 16.23 -8.95
C TYR A 95 16.46 15.15 -8.07
N VAL A 96 16.38 15.38 -6.75
CA VAL A 96 15.76 14.45 -5.79
C VAL A 96 14.31 14.15 -6.16
N SER A 97 13.51 15.17 -6.51
CA SER A 97 12.12 14.95 -6.92
C SER A 97 11.98 14.22 -8.26
N GLN A 98 12.88 14.42 -9.24
CA GLN A 98 12.90 13.62 -10.47
C GLN A 98 13.22 12.15 -10.19
N VAL A 99 14.21 11.89 -9.31
CA VAL A 99 14.56 10.53 -8.89
C VAL A 99 13.37 9.86 -8.19
N MET A 100 12.68 10.56 -7.30
CA MET A 100 11.49 10.02 -6.62
C MET A 100 10.33 9.72 -7.57
N ILE A 101 10.12 10.55 -8.60
CA ILE A 101 9.14 10.28 -9.67
C ILE A 101 9.51 8.99 -10.41
N GLY A 102 10.76 8.87 -10.86
CA GLY A 102 11.25 7.67 -11.54
C GLY A 102 11.10 6.41 -10.68
N LEU A 103 11.45 6.50 -9.39
CA LEU A 103 11.34 5.39 -8.45
C LEU A 103 9.88 5.00 -8.19
N THR A 104 8.96 5.96 -8.12
CA THR A 104 7.52 5.71 -7.96
C THR A 104 6.95 5.02 -9.20
N ILE A 105 7.32 5.47 -10.41
CA ILE A 105 6.92 4.82 -11.67
C ILE A 105 7.45 3.39 -11.73
N ALA A 106 8.73 3.19 -11.43
CA ALA A 106 9.35 1.87 -11.41
C ALA A 106 8.68 0.94 -10.38
N TRP A 107 8.34 1.46 -9.20
CA TRP A 107 7.60 0.74 -8.17
C TRP A 107 6.21 0.32 -8.68
N THR A 108 5.43 1.24 -9.24
CA THR A 108 4.08 0.94 -9.77
C THR A 108 4.14 -0.11 -10.87
N ILE A 109 5.08 0.01 -11.81
CA ILE A 109 5.27 -0.95 -12.90
C ILE A 109 5.63 -2.33 -12.34
N SER A 110 6.59 -2.39 -11.42
CA SER A 110 7.08 -3.65 -10.84
C SER A 110 5.97 -4.41 -10.11
N PHE A 111 5.24 -3.72 -9.22
CA PHE A 111 4.15 -4.34 -8.47
C PHE A 111 2.92 -4.63 -9.32
N PHE A 112 2.62 -3.81 -10.33
CA PHE A 112 1.55 -4.08 -11.29
C PHE A 112 1.81 -5.40 -12.03
N PHE A 113 2.99 -5.58 -12.62
CA PHE A 113 3.32 -6.83 -13.32
C PHE A 113 3.43 -8.03 -12.39
N ALA A 114 3.96 -7.85 -11.17
CA ALA A 114 4.00 -8.91 -10.18
C ALA A 114 2.60 -9.38 -9.75
N LEU A 115 1.63 -8.46 -9.64
CA LEU A 115 0.22 -8.81 -9.40
C LEU A 115 -0.45 -9.40 -10.63
N LEU A 116 -0.14 -8.87 -11.83
CA LEU A 116 -0.68 -9.37 -13.10
C LEU A 116 -0.29 -10.84 -13.33
N PHE A 117 0.95 -11.19 -12.97
CA PHE A 117 1.48 -12.55 -13.06
C PHE A 117 1.49 -13.29 -11.72
N LYS A 118 0.60 -12.93 -10.77
CA LYS A 118 0.62 -13.53 -9.42
C LYS A 118 0.50 -15.06 -9.42
N CYS A 119 -0.20 -15.63 -10.41
CA CYS A 119 -0.39 -17.07 -10.59
C CYS A 119 0.39 -17.65 -11.79
N GLY A 120 1.38 -16.91 -12.30
CA GLY A 120 2.18 -17.31 -13.47
C GLY A 120 1.37 -17.42 -14.76
N THR A 121 1.63 -18.47 -15.55
CA THR A 121 0.93 -18.75 -16.82
C THR A 121 -0.48 -19.33 -16.63
N SER A 122 -0.86 -19.66 -15.39
CA SER A 122 -2.15 -20.25 -15.05
C SER A 122 -3.11 -19.20 -14.49
N PHE A 123 -3.59 -18.30 -15.37
CA PHE A 123 -4.53 -17.24 -14.99
C PHE A 123 -5.79 -17.79 -14.32
N TYR A 124 -6.27 -18.96 -14.77
CA TYR A 124 -7.46 -19.61 -14.20
C TYR A 124 -7.36 -19.87 -12.70
N ALA A 125 -6.16 -20.09 -12.15
CA ALA A 125 -5.97 -20.32 -10.73
C ALA A 125 -6.18 -19.05 -9.88
N ALA A 126 -6.17 -17.85 -10.49
CA ALA A 126 -6.39 -16.59 -9.77
C ALA A 126 -7.85 -16.41 -9.33
N TRP A 127 -8.79 -17.09 -9.98
CA TRP A 127 -10.22 -17.06 -9.73
C TRP A 127 -10.84 -18.45 -9.59
N GLY A 128 -10.02 -19.50 -9.53
CA GLY A 128 -10.43 -20.88 -9.32
C GLY A 128 -10.55 -21.23 -7.84
N ASN A 129 -10.44 -22.52 -7.52
CA ASN A 129 -10.57 -23.02 -6.15
C ASN A 129 -9.48 -22.48 -5.20
N ILE A 130 -9.82 -22.33 -3.91
CA ILE A 130 -8.91 -21.80 -2.88
C ILE A 130 -7.62 -22.63 -2.71
N ILE A 131 -7.70 -23.92 -3.04
CA ILE A 131 -6.59 -24.88 -2.94
C ILE A 131 -5.58 -24.64 -4.08
N ASP A 132 -6.08 -24.43 -5.31
CA ASP A 132 -5.28 -24.06 -6.47
C ASP A 132 -4.64 -22.68 -6.30
N PHE A 133 -5.36 -21.75 -5.67
CA PHE A 133 -4.84 -20.43 -5.34
C PHE A 133 -3.61 -20.48 -4.44
N LYS A 134 -3.63 -21.29 -3.37
CA LYS A 134 -2.51 -21.42 -2.42
C LYS A 134 -1.30 -22.14 -2.99
N THR A 135 -1.49 -23.04 -3.96
CA THR A 135 -0.40 -23.84 -4.53
C THR A 135 0.23 -23.22 -5.77
N LYS A 136 -0.56 -22.53 -6.61
CA LYS A 136 -0.10 -21.99 -7.90
C LYS A 136 0.14 -20.49 -7.90
N CYS A 137 -0.37 -19.76 -6.90
CA CYS A 137 -0.19 -18.31 -6.83
C CYS A 137 0.82 -17.89 -5.75
N LEU A 138 1.49 -16.76 -6.01
CA LEU A 138 2.42 -16.11 -5.07
C LEU A 138 1.75 -15.90 -3.70
N PHE A 139 2.50 -16.23 -2.65
CA PHE A 139 2.02 -16.32 -1.27
C PHE A 139 1.60 -14.95 -0.71
N ILE A 140 0.71 -14.97 0.30
CA ILE A 140 0.20 -13.79 1.04
C ILE A 140 1.33 -12.83 1.51
N GLY A 141 2.55 -13.35 1.73
CA GLY A 141 3.72 -12.54 2.08
C GLY A 141 4.06 -11.45 1.06
N PHE A 142 3.73 -11.63 -0.22
CA PHE A 142 3.93 -10.60 -1.24
C PHE A 142 3.06 -9.36 -1.00
N GLN A 143 1.82 -9.54 -0.56
CA GLN A 143 0.92 -8.43 -0.24
C GLN A 143 1.40 -7.62 0.96
N ASN A 144 2.01 -8.28 1.95
CA ASN A 144 2.62 -7.60 3.09
C ASN A 144 3.82 -6.75 2.63
N GLY A 145 4.63 -7.27 1.70
CA GLY A 145 5.74 -6.52 1.11
C GLY A 145 5.25 -5.28 0.35
N LEU A 146 4.15 -5.40 -0.40
CA LEU A 146 3.50 -4.27 -1.06
C LEU A 146 3.10 -3.20 -0.04
N ALA A 147 2.39 -3.57 1.02
CA ALA A 147 1.97 -2.63 2.05
C ALA A 147 3.15 -1.91 2.72
N ILE A 148 4.16 -2.66 3.18
CA ILE A 148 5.34 -2.08 3.86
C ILE A 148 6.09 -1.12 2.94
N SER A 149 6.33 -1.52 1.68
CA SER A 149 7.03 -0.66 0.73
C SER A 149 6.22 0.59 0.39
N ASP A 150 4.90 0.48 0.22
CA ASP A 150 4.02 1.61 -0.07
C ASP A 150 4.07 2.68 1.04
N PHE A 151 3.98 2.25 2.30
CA PHE A 151 4.14 3.12 3.46
C PHE A 151 5.51 3.82 3.46
N LEU A 152 6.59 3.08 3.17
CA LEU A 152 7.93 3.67 3.13
C LEU A 152 8.03 4.76 2.05
N PHE A 153 7.48 4.51 0.87
CA PHE A 153 7.42 5.51 -0.20
C PHE A 153 6.65 6.77 0.21
N ASP A 154 5.52 6.62 0.91
CA ASP A 154 4.76 7.76 1.42
C ASP A 154 5.55 8.59 2.42
N PHE A 155 6.21 7.95 3.39
CA PHE A 155 7.04 8.65 4.36
C PHE A 155 8.15 9.46 3.68
N ILE A 156 8.83 8.88 2.68
CA ILE A 156 9.90 9.58 1.94
C ILE A 156 9.33 10.76 1.15
N ILE A 157 8.19 10.58 0.46
CA ILE A 157 7.55 11.65 -0.31
C ILE A 157 7.12 12.80 0.62
N LEU A 158 6.52 12.49 1.78
CA LEU A 158 6.08 13.48 2.76
C LEU A 158 7.24 14.21 3.46
N ALA A 159 8.39 13.56 3.63
CA ALA A 159 9.58 14.17 4.21
C ALA A 159 10.31 15.10 3.22
N LEU A 160 10.14 14.92 1.92
CA LEU A 160 10.83 15.66 0.86
C LEU A 160 10.75 17.21 0.96
N PRO A 161 9.62 17.86 1.32
CA PRO A 161 9.56 19.32 1.46
C PRO A 161 10.20 19.88 2.74
N ILE A 162 10.38 19.08 3.80
CA ILE A 162 10.78 19.57 5.13
C ILE A 162 12.17 20.23 5.13
N PRO A 163 13.24 19.63 4.58
CA PRO A 163 14.58 20.21 4.63
C PRO A 163 14.68 21.56 3.91
N LYS A 164 13.87 21.74 2.85
CA LYS A 164 13.85 22.98 2.08
C LYS A 164 13.16 24.11 2.83
N VAL A 165 12.11 23.80 3.58
CA VAL A 165 11.38 24.77 4.40
C VAL A 165 12.23 25.19 5.62
N CYS A 166 12.85 24.26 6.35
CA CYS A 166 13.71 24.60 7.49
C CYS A 166 14.88 25.53 7.10
N ASN A 167 15.62 25.20 6.04
CA ASN A 167 16.71 26.05 5.54
C ASN A 167 16.22 27.44 5.06
N SER A 168 14.95 27.55 4.64
CA SER A 168 14.39 28.85 4.25
C SER A 168 14.03 29.74 5.44
N ILE A 169 13.71 29.15 6.60
CA ILE A 169 13.39 29.85 7.84
C ILE A 169 14.67 30.35 8.51
N ASP A 170 15.71 29.51 8.59
CA ASP A 170 17.00 29.87 9.20
C ASP A 170 17.69 31.05 8.51
N ARG A 171 17.43 31.26 7.22
CA ARG A 171 18.01 32.37 6.45
C ARG A 171 17.33 33.73 6.65
N LYS A 172 16.15 33.76 7.28
CA LYS A 172 15.39 35.00 7.53
C LYS A 172 15.55 35.53 8.94
N THR A 173 16.26 34.81 9.80
CA THR A 173 16.56 35.19 11.20
C THR A 173 18.02 35.60 11.28
#